data_AF-A0AAD6IZE9-F1
#
_entry.id   AF-A0AAD6IZE9-F1
#
_cell.length_a   1.000
_cell.length_b   1.000
_cell.length_c   1.000
_cell.angle_alpha   90.00
_cell.angle_beta   90.00
_cell.angle_gamma   90.00
#
_symmetry.space_group_name_H-M   'P 1'
#
loop_
_entity.id
_entity.type
_entity.pdbx_description
1 polymer ?
#
loop_
_entity_poly.entity_id
_entity_poly.type
_entity_poly.pdbx_seq_one_letter_code
_entity_poly.pdbx_strand_id
1 'polypeptide(L)'
;MSKYTLGSTGIWDRFRRLFAVDPNRSTGVPYVAQYRNPTPTTLPQQPYHDPVTIPSGDIADNPYWKRDNRRGYPTLSVVTQADAAGMLLLGTAAVPRIADGGVGEKQLVEVKSGSQDLVEVMRKVGNGGVLMKDGLPPVPGRPVKWTQQTGAWAAYPDKTFFAILTISDLMLVLLASSNSLTTVDSTVFRIFASALIKLSPTLMLHADGEFISVSTREYASINTSHSVAKVS
;
A
#
# COMPACT_ATOMS: atom_id res chain seq x y z
N MET A 1 -5.36 22.23 5.83
CA MET A 1 -4.85 21.50 7.00
C MET A 1 -3.90 22.43 7.75
N SER A 2 -4.29 22.93 8.93
CA SER A 2 -3.40 23.73 9.78
C SER A 2 -2.32 22.82 10.40
N LYS A 3 -1.07 23.31 10.47
CA LYS A 3 0.06 22.56 11.04
C LYS A 3 0.47 23.20 12.36
N TYR A 4 0.59 22.40 13.42
CA TYR A 4 0.97 22.85 14.76
C TYR A 4 2.49 22.89 14.94
N THR A 5 3.16 23.72 14.14
CA THR A 5 4.62 23.89 14.18
C THR A 5 5.03 25.36 14.15
N LEU A 6 6.11 25.71 14.84
CA LEU A 6 6.73 27.03 14.78
C LEU A 6 7.08 27.39 13.33
N GLY A 7 6.54 28.52 12.86
CA GLY A 7 6.81 29.06 11.54
C GLY A 7 7.62 30.35 11.59
N SER A 8 8.13 30.76 10.44
CA SER A 8 8.67 32.11 10.25
C SER A 8 7.54 33.14 10.34
N THR A 9 7.85 34.35 10.80
CA THR A 9 6.89 35.48 10.92
C THR A 9 7.39 36.71 10.16
N GLY A 10 6.48 37.62 9.81
CA GLY A 10 6.81 38.88 9.16
C GLY A 10 7.49 38.72 7.80
N ILE A 11 8.56 39.49 7.57
CA ILE A 11 9.30 39.50 6.29
C ILE A 11 9.94 38.13 6.00
N TRP A 12 10.37 37.40 7.02
CA TRP A 12 10.97 36.07 6.86
C TRP A 12 9.99 35.01 6.37
N ASP A 13 8.69 35.10 6.68
CA ASP A 13 7.69 34.20 6.09
C ASP A 13 7.50 34.48 4.59
N ARG A 14 7.57 35.76 4.18
CA ARG A 14 7.52 36.12 2.75
C ARG A 14 8.73 35.56 1.99
N PHE A 15 9.93 35.70 2.57
CA PHE A 15 11.14 35.11 2.01
C PHE A 15 11.04 33.58 1.92
N ARG A 16 10.63 32.92 3.02
CA ARG A 16 10.44 31.46 3.04
C ARG A 16 9.46 30.99 1.97
N ARG A 17 8.33 31.69 1.79
CA ARG A 17 7.34 31.33 0.77
C ARG A 17 7.84 31.53 -0.66
N LEU A 18 8.73 32.50 -0.88
CA LEU A 18 9.30 32.76 -2.20
C LEU A 18 10.37 31.73 -2.59
N PHE A 19 11.18 31.29 -1.62
CA PHE A 19 12.33 30.40 -1.89
C PHE A 19 12.08 28.92 -1.56
N ALA A 20 11.00 28.56 -0.88
CA ALA A 20 10.67 27.17 -0.59
C ALA A 20 10.05 26.48 -1.82
N VAL A 21 10.50 25.25 -2.11
CA VAL A 21 9.93 24.39 -3.16
C VAL A 21 8.45 24.08 -2.91
N ASP A 22 8.08 23.87 -1.65
CA ASP A 22 6.69 23.75 -1.20
C ASP A 22 6.45 24.67 0.00
N PRO A 23 5.80 25.84 -0.19
CA PRO A 23 5.54 26.79 0.89
C PRO A 23 4.55 26.25 1.93
N ASN A 24 3.76 25.22 1.59
CA ASN A 24 2.86 24.53 2.52
C ASN A 24 3.66 23.69 3.52
N ARG A 25 4.89 23.27 3.22
CA ARG A 25 5.72 22.45 4.13
C ARG A 25 6.05 23.19 5.43
N SER A 26 6.00 22.45 6.56
CA SER A 26 6.33 22.92 7.90
C SER A 26 7.79 22.65 8.26
N THR A 27 8.31 23.37 9.27
CA THR A 27 9.65 23.18 9.85
C THR A 27 9.78 21.93 10.72
N GLY A 28 8.64 21.38 11.18
CA GLY A 28 8.60 20.21 12.06
C GLY A 28 8.90 20.51 13.53
N VAL A 29 9.15 21.77 13.90
CA VAL A 29 9.39 22.16 15.29
C VAL A 29 8.06 22.42 15.99
N PRO A 30 7.69 21.72 17.06
CA PRO A 30 6.41 21.90 17.73
C PRO A 30 6.31 23.24 18.48
N TYR A 31 5.10 23.74 18.67
CA TYR A 31 4.86 24.89 19.56
C TYR A 31 5.04 24.47 21.02
N VAL A 32 6.11 24.92 21.68
CA VAL A 32 6.44 24.56 23.07
C VAL A 32 5.29 24.85 24.04
N ALA A 33 4.57 25.95 23.84
CA ALA A 33 3.47 26.34 24.73
C ALA A 33 2.26 25.39 24.68
N GLN A 34 2.05 24.66 23.57
CA GLN A 34 0.91 23.77 23.34
C GLN A 34 1.31 22.29 23.37
N TYR A 35 2.56 21.99 22.99
CA TYR A 35 3.06 20.64 22.93
C TYR A 35 3.47 20.16 24.32
N ARG A 36 2.72 19.19 24.86
CA ARG A 36 3.01 18.56 26.17
C ARG A 36 3.02 19.57 27.34
N ASN A 37 2.14 20.56 27.26
CA ASN A 37 1.93 21.55 28.30
C ASN A 37 0.41 21.66 28.58
N PRO A 38 -0.07 21.32 29.78
CA PRO A 38 0.67 20.95 30.99
C PRO A 38 1.45 19.63 30.85
N THR A 39 2.43 19.42 31.72
CA THR A 39 3.17 18.15 31.75
C THR A 39 2.22 17.01 32.13
N PRO A 40 2.49 15.76 31.74
CA PRO A 40 1.56 14.66 31.98
C PRO A 40 1.13 14.46 33.45
N THR A 41 1.97 14.84 34.41
CA THR A 41 1.69 14.70 35.85
C THR A 41 0.94 15.90 36.45
N THR A 42 0.83 17.00 35.71
CA THR A 42 0.22 18.26 36.19
C THR A 42 -1.09 18.59 35.48
N LEU A 43 -1.69 17.61 34.78
CA LEU A 43 -2.97 17.77 34.11
C LEU A 43 -4.07 18.12 35.12
N PRO A 44 -4.75 19.27 35.00
CA PRO A 44 -5.87 19.66 35.86
C PRO A 44 -7.18 18.92 35.50
N GLN A 45 -7.05 17.76 34.85
CA GLN A 45 -8.18 16.95 34.41
C GLN A 45 -8.87 16.31 35.61
N GLN A 46 -10.15 15.94 35.44
CA GLN A 46 -10.86 15.16 36.43
C GLN A 46 -10.06 13.90 36.79
N PRO A 47 -10.15 13.41 38.04
CA PRO A 47 -9.53 12.15 38.43
C PRO A 47 -9.85 11.07 37.39
N TYR A 48 -8.80 10.37 36.97
CA TYR A 48 -8.99 9.25 36.05
C TYR A 48 -9.76 8.14 36.76
N HIS A 49 -10.83 7.69 36.12
CA HIS A 49 -11.59 6.53 36.52
C HIS A 49 -11.44 5.46 35.45
N ASP A 50 -11.13 4.23 35.87
CA ASP A 50 -11.00 3.12 34.93
C ASP A 50 -12.32 2.91 34.18
N PRO A 51 -12.31 2.97 32.84
CA PRO A 51 -13.51 2.74 32.07
C PRO A 51 -13.90 1.27 32.18
N VAL A 52 -15.13 1.03 32.59
CA VAL A 52 -15.70 -0.32 32.64
C VAL A 52 -16.81 -0.43 31.59
N THR A 53 -16.84 -1.53 30.85
CA THR A 53 -17.83 -1.76 29.79
C THR A 53 -19.01 -2.56 30.32
N ILE A 54 -20.24 -2.15 30.00
CA ILE A 54 -21.45 -2.92 30.25
C ILE A 54 -21.63 -3.89 29.05
N PRO A 55 -21.85 -5.20 29.29
CA PRO A 55 -22.30 -5.85 30.53
C PRO A 55 -21.20 -6.32 31.51
N SER A 56 -19.93 -6.31 31.13
CA SER A 56 -18.84 -6.86 31.95
C SER A 56 -18.62 -6.20 33.31
N GLY A 57 -19.02 -4.94 33.45
CA GLY A 57 -18.95 -4.16 34.69
C GLY A 57 -20.17 -4.21 35.60
N ASP A 58 -21.22 -4.92 35.19
CA ASP A 58 -22.45 -4.98 35.99
C ASP A 58 -22.22 -5.79 37.27
N ILE A 59 -22.79 -5.29 38.37
CA ILE A 59 -22.75 -5.91 39.71
C ILE A 59 -23.82 -7.00 39.82
N ALA A 60 -24.96 -6.82 39.15
CA ALA A 60 -26.04 -7.79 39.09
C ALA A 60 -25.93 -8.64 37.80
N ASP A 61 -26.46 -9.86 37.84
CA ASP A 61 -26.65 -10.73 36.68
C ASP A 61 -25.42 -11.02 35.78
N ASN A 62 -24.21 -10.82 36.31
CA ASN A 62 -22.93 -10.97 35.59
C ASN A 62 -22.05 -12.13 36.15
N PRO A 63 -22.56 -13.37 36.20
CA PRO A 63 -21.79 -14.49 36.73
C PRO A 63 -20.61 -14.82 35.81
N TYR A 64 -19.43 -15.11 36.40
CA TYR A 64 -18.18 -15.32 35.68
C TYR A 64 -18.27 -16.39 34.58
N TRP A 65 -18.97 -17.49 34.83
CA TRP A 65 -19.05 -18.61 33.88
C TRP A 65 -19.71 -18.26 32.54
N LYS A 66 -20.59 -17.25 32.49
CA LYS A 66 -21.20 -16.76 31.23
C LYS A 66 -20.25 -15.91 30.39
N ARG A 67 -19.24 -15.30 31.02
CA ARG A 67 -18.22 -14.44 30.39
C ARG A 67 -16.87 -15.13 30.23
N ASP A 68 -16.76 -16.38 30.69
CA ASP A 68 -15.50 -17.13 30.65
C ASP A 68 -15.21 -17.71 29.26
N ASN A 69 -14.74 -16.85 28.36
CA ASN A 69 -14.30 -17.25 27.02
C ASN A 69 -13.05 -18.13 27.03
N ARG A 70 -12.27 -18.14 28.12
CA ARG A 70 -11.07 -18.98 28.24
C ARG A 70 -11.44 -20.45 28.30
N ARG A 71 -12.56 -20.81 28.93
CA ARG A 71 -13.06 -22.20 28.99
C ARG A 71 -14.03 -22.55 27.86
N GLY A 72 -14.70 -21.55 27.28
CA GLY A 72 -15.56 -21.72 26.10
C GLY A 72 -14.82 -21.77 24.77
N TYR A 73 -13.59 -22.33 24.73
CA TYR A 73 -12.81 -22.41 23.50
C TYR A 73 -13.34 -23.53 22.58
N PRO A 74 -13.28 -23.36 21.25
CA PRO A 74 -13.64 -24.44 20.33
C PRO A 74 -12.65 -25.60 20.44
N THR A 75 -13.17 -26.81 20.62
CA THR A 75 -12.35 -28.02 20.69
C THR A 75 -11.80 -28.40 19.31
N LEU A 76 -10.57 -28.92 19.27
CA LEU A 76 -9.98 -29.44 18.05
C LEU A 76 -10.75 -30.69 17.57
N SER A 77 -11.25 -30.65 16.34
CA SER A 77 -11.84 -31.82 15.67
C SER A 77 -10.78 -32.52 14.83
N VAL A 78 -10.44 -33.76 15.18
CA VAL A 78 -9.53 -34.62 14.41
C VAL A 78 -10.37 -35.70 13.73
N VAL A 79 -10.20 -35.84 12.42
CA VAL A 79 -10.93 -36.84 11.61
C VAL A 79 -9.91 -37.84 11.07
N THR A 80 -10.05 -39.11 11.44
CA THR A 80 -9.24 -40.19 10.89
C THR A 80 -9.83 -40.72 9.57
N GLN A 81 -9.08 -41.53 8.83
CA GLN A 81 -9.59 -42.16 7.61
C GLN A 81 -10.79 -43.09 7.89
N ALA A 82 -10.78 -43.80 9.03
CA ALA A 82 -11.90 -44.64 9.46
C ALA A 82 -13.15 -43.80 9.77
N ASP A 83 -12.97 -42.64 10.43
CA ASP A 83 -14.08 -41.72 10.70
C ASP A 83 -14.69 -41.17 9.40
N ALA A 84 -13.85 -40.77 8.44
CA ALA A 84 -14.30 -40.29 7.14
C ALA A 84 -15.04 -41.37 6.35
N ALA A 85 -14.54 -42.61 6.34
CA ALA A 85 -15.20 -43.76 5.73
C ALA A 85 -16.57 -44.03 6.38
N GLY A 86 -16.62 -43.97 7.71
CA GLY A 86 -17.85 -44.07 8.49
C GLY A 86 -18.88 -43.00 8.13
N MET A 87 -18.46 -41.74 8.04
CA MET A 87 -19.35 -40.63 7.67
C MET A 87 -19.91 -40.76 6.26
N LEU A 88 -19.13 -41.31 5.31
CA LEU A 88 -19.61 -41.56 3.95
C LEU A 88 -20.60 -42.72 3.87
N LEU A 89 -20.36 -43.80 4.63
CA LEU A 89 -21.16 -45.01 4.62
C LEU A 89 -22.46 -44.86 5.45
N LEU A 90 -22.32 -44.45 6.71
CA LEU A 90 -23.40 -44.38 7.71
C LEU A 90 -24.08 -43.00 7.76
N GLY A 91 -23.49 -42.00 7.11
CA GLY A 91 -23.98 -40.63 7.11
C GLY A 91 -23.50 -39.81 8.30
N THR A 92 -24.17 -38.66 8.51
CA THR A 92 -23.84 -37.72 9.59
C THR A 92 -25.07 -37.52 10.47
N ALA A 93 -24.91 -36.87 11.63
CA ALA A 93 -26.05 -36.51 12.47
C ALA A 93 -27.11 -35.66 11.74
N ALA A 94 -26.70 -34.87 10.74
CA ALA A 94 -27.61 -34.07 9.93
C ALA A 94 -28.32 -34.88 8.84
N VAL A 95 -27.68 -35.94 8.31
CA VAL A 95 -28.22 -36.82 7.27
C VAL A 95 -27.86 -38.27 7.61
N PRO A 96 -28.63 -38.92 8.50
CA PRO A 96 -28.35 -40.28 8.94
C PRO A 96 -28.74 -41.30 7.87
N ARG A 97 -27.86 -42.31 7.65
CA ARG A 97 -28.12 -43.49 6.81
C ARG A 97 -27.90 -44.81 7.57
N ILE A 98 -27.62 -44.71 8.87
CA ILE A 98 -27.42 -45.81 9.80
C ILE A 98 -28.74 -46.51 10.13
N ALA A 99 -28.70 -47.82 10.40
CA ALA A 99 -29.87 -48.58 10.85
C ALA A 99 -30.22 -48.25 12.31
N ASP A 100 -31.48 -48.43 12.69
CA ASP A 100 -31.95 -48.17 14.06
C ASP A 100 -31.53 -49.26 15.06
N GLY A 101 -31.32 -48.84 16.32
CA GLY A 101 -31.10 -49.72 17.46
C GLY A 101 -29.81 -50.56 17.38
N GLY A 102 -29.86 -51.80 17.87
CA GLY A 102 -28.68 -52.65 18.02
C GLY A 102 -28.00 -53.06 16.70
N VAL A 103 -28.65 -52.86 15.54
CA VAL A 103 -28.02 -53.07 14.23
C VAL A 103 -27.09 -51.91 13.89
N GLY A 104 -27.52 -50.67 14.14
CA GLY A 104 -26.69 -49.47 13.96
C GLY A 104 -25.47 -49.44 14.88
N GLU A 105 -25.64 -49.88 16.13
CA GLU A 105 -24.53 -49.96 17.07
C GLU A 105 -23.42 -50.90 16.58
N LYS A 106 -23.79 -52.06 16.00
CA LYS A 106 -22.82 -52.98 15.38
C LYS A 106 -22.10 -52.34 14.19
N GLN A 107 -22.82 -51.58 13.35
CA GLN A 107 -22.24 -50.86 12.22
C GLN A 107 -21.21 -49.81 12.67
N LEU A 108 -21.49 -49.10 13.77
CA LEU A 108 -20.55 -48.12 14.34
C LEU A 108 -19.29 -48.79 14.92
N VAL A 109 -19.45 -49.94 15.56
CA VAL A 109 -18.32 -50.71 16.08
C VAL A 109 -17.42 -51.21 14.93
N GLU A 110 -18.01 -51.69 13.84
CA GLU A 110 -17.27 -52.15 12.66
C GLU A 110 -16.46 -51.04 11.97
N VAL A 111 -17.03 -49.83 11.88
CA VAL A 111 -16.30 -48.66 11.38
C VAL A 111 -15.16 -48.28 12.34
N LYS A 112 -15.42 -48.30 13.65
CA LYS A 112 -14.44 -47.94 14.68
C LYS A 112 -13.27 -48.93 14.77
N SER A 113 -13.48 -50.20 14.45
CA SER A 113 -12.41 -51.20 14.37
C SER A 113 -11.51 -51.04 13.14
N GLY A 114 -11.78 -50.07 12.25
CA GLY A 114 -10.99 -49.84 11.03
C GLY A 114 -11.19 -50.92 9.97
N SER A 115 -12.30 -51.66 10.04
CA SER A 115 -12.58 -52.78 9.14
C SER A 115 -12.97 -52.33 7.73
N GLN A 116 -13.39 -51.06 7.58
CA GLN A 116 -13.81 -50.48 6.31
C GLN A 116 -12.70 -49.59 5.74
N ASP A 117 -12.22 -49.93 4.55
CA ASP A 117 -11.24 -49.12 3.82
C ASP A 117 -11.91 -47.92 3.13
N LEU A 118 -11.33 -46.73 3.29
CA LEU A 118 -11.85 -45.48 2.73
C LEU A 118 -11.93 -45.54 1.21
N VAL A 119 -10.97 -46.19 0.55
CA VAL A 119 -10.93 -46.29 -0.92
C VAL A 119 -12.12 -47.09 -1.42
N GLU A 120 -12.41 -48.23 -0.80
CA GLU A 120 -13.54 -49.08 -1.14
C GLU A 120 -14.88 -48.39 -0.87
N VAL A 121 -15.00 -47.67 0.25
CA VAL A 121 -16.20 -46.88 0.55
C VAL A 121 -16.41 -45.77 -0.49
N MET A 122 -15.35 -45.07 -0.88
CA MET A 122 -15.43 -44.00 -1.88
C MET A 122 -15.82 -44.54 -3.26
N ARG A 123 -15.36 -45.74 -3.62
CA ARG A 123 -15.79 -46.43 -4.85
C ARG A 123 -17.30 -46.77 -4.83
N LYS A 124 -17.85 -47.15 -3.67
CA LYS A 124 -19.26 -47.50 -3.51
C LYS A 124 -20.18 -46.28 -3.48
N VAL A 125 -19.80 -45.23 -2.74
CA VAL A 125 -20.61 -44.02 -2.53
C VAL A 125 -20.49 -43.05 -3.71
N GLY A 126 -19.39 -43.10 -4.46
CA GLY A 126 -19.12 -42.21 -5.58
C GLY A 126 -19.02 -40.76 -5.13
N ASN A 127 -19.64 -39.85 -5.87
CA ASN A 127 -19.56 -38.41 -5.62
C ASN A 127 -20.41 -37.92 -4.43
N GLY A 128 -21.21 -38.80 -3.83
CA GLY A 128 -22.17 -38.44 -2.79
C GLY A 128 -21.52 -37.98 -1.49
N GLY A 129 -21.55 -36.67 -1.22
CA GLY A 129 -21.05 -36.09 0.04
C GLY A 129 -19.59 -35.63 0.02
N VAL A 130 -18.88 -35.82 -1.10
CA VAL A 130 -17.49 -35.36 -1.29
C VAL A 130 -17.44 -34.09 -2.15
N LEU A 131 -18.22 -34.06 -3.24
CA LEU A 131 -18.31 -32.93 -4.15
C LEU A 131 -19.54 -32.07 -3.84
N MET A 132 -19.52 -30.83 -4.33
CA MET A 132 -20.70 -29.98 -4.32
C MET A 132 -21.80 -30.55 -5.24
N LYS A 133 -23.01 -30.00 -5.14
CA LYS A 133 -24.19 -30.48 -5.90
C LYS A 133 -24.01 -30.40 -7.43
N ASP A 134 -23.16 -29.49 -7.88
CA ASP A 134 -22.76 -29.29 -9.28
C ASP A 134 -21.62 -30.23 -9.72
N GLY A 135 -21.14 -31.10 -8.83
CA GLY A 135 -20.01 -31.99 -9.09
C GLY A 135 -18.65 -31.30 -9.06
N LEU A 136 -18.59 -30.02 -8.65
CA LEU A 136 -17.34 -29.29 -8.50
C LEU A 136 -16.75 -29.51 -7.09
N PRO A 137 -15.42 -29.43 -6.94
CA PRO A 137 -14.79 -29.44 -5.62
C PRO A 137 -15.11 -28.16 -4.84
N PRO A 138 -15.06 -28.20 -3.49
CA PRO A 138 -15.25 -27.00 -2.68
C PRO A 138 -14.17 -25.95 -2.94
N VAL A 139 -14.58 -24.69 -3.13
CA VAL A 139 -13.65 -23.57 -3.32
C VAL A 139 -13.01 -23.22 -1.96
N PRO A 140 -11.66 -23.16 -1.86
CA PRO A 140 -11.01 -22.85 -0.61
C PRO A 140 -11.13 -21.37 -0.24
N GLY A 141 -11.27 -21.09 1.06
CA GLY A 141 -11.18 -19.74 1.62
C GLY A 141 -12.47 -18.91 1.52
N ARG A 142 -12.40 -17.68 2.03
CA ARG A 142 -13.48 -16.68 1.91
C ARG A 142 -13.07 -15.64 0.87
N PRO A 143 -13.95 -15.29 -0.09
CA PRO A 143 -13.59 -14.31 -1.11
C PRO A 143 -13.45 -12.92 -0.48
N VAL A 144 -12.33 -12.26 -0.73
CA VAL A 144 -12.14 -10.83 -0.46
C VAL A 144 -12.32 -10.08 -1.78
N LYS A 145 -13.20 -9.08 -1.78
CA LYS A 145 -13.47 -8.28 -2.97
C LYS A 145 -12.62 -7.02 -2.93
N TRP A 146 -11.52 -7.04 -3.68
CA TRP A 146 -10.64 -5.88 -3.81
C TRP A 146 -11.30 -4.81 -4.68
N THR A 147 -11.17 -3.55 -4.27
CA THR A 147 -11.63 -2.38 -5.04
C THR A 147 -10.44 -1.49 -5.32
N GLN A 148 -10.19 -1.19 -6.60
CA GLN A 148 -9.14 -0.26 -6.99
C GLN A 148 -9.63 1.18 -6.81
N GLN A 149 -8.88 1.97 -6.03
CA GLN A 149 -9.08 3.41 -5.97
C GLN A 149 -8.43 4.04 -7.20
N THR A 150 -9.18 4.80 -7.99
CA THR A 150 -8.72 5.47 -9.22
C THR A 150 -8.95 6.98 -9.16
N GLY A 151 -8.27 7.72 -10.04
CA GLY A 151 -8.40 9.18 -10.13
C GLY A 151 -7.80 9.91 -8.92
N ALA A 152 -8.42 11.02 -8.52
CA ALA A 152 -7.88 11.93 -7.49
C ALA A 152 -7.72 11.31 -6.09
N TRP A 153 -8.33 10.15 -5.85
CA TRP A 153 -8.28 9.41 -4.59
C TRP A 153 -7.20 8.33 -4.56
N ALA A 154 -6.54 8.08 -5.70
CA ALA A 154 -5.39 7.20 -5.77
C ALA A 154 -4.20 7.85 -5.06
N ALA A 155 -3.40 7.04 -4.36
CA ALA A 155 -2.21 7.51 -3.65
C ALA A 155 -1.16 8.12 -4.59
N TYR A 156 -1.13 7.65 -5.84
CA TYR A 156 -0.29 8.16 -6.90
C TYR A 156 -1.17 8.53 -8.10
N PRO A 157 -0.81 9.59 -8.86
CA PRO A 157 -1.53 9.91 -10.08
C PRO A 157 -1.37 8.76 -11.10
N ASP A 158 -2.44 8.49 -11.85
CA ASP A 158 -2.50 7.40 -12.86
C ASP A 158 -1.48 7.54 -14.01
N LYS A 159 -0.75 8.66 -14.08
CA LYS A 159 0.30 8.94 -15.06
C LYS A 159 1.57 9.42 -14.37
N THR A 160 2.50 8.51 -14.12
CA THR A 160 3.92 8.86 -13.94
C THR A 160 4.51 9.23 -15.30
N PHE A 161 4.22 10.44 -15.77
CA PHE A 161 4.89 11.00 -16.95
C PHE A 161 5.41 12.37 -16.58
N PHE A 162 6.74 12.42 -16.38
CA PHE A 162 7.60 13.56 -16.65
C PHE A 162 6.85 14.86 -16.96
N ALA A 163 6.37 15.53 -15.91
CA ALA A 163 6.09 16.96 -15.98
C ALA A 163 7.44 17.72 -15.95
N ILE A 164 8.34 17.39 -16.88
CA ILE A 164 9.26 18.39 -17.42
C ILE A 164 8.41 19.19 -18.41
N LEU A 165 7.45 19.92 -17.86
CA LEU A 165 6.76 20.95 -18.62
C LEU A 165 7.79 22.07 -18.82
N THR A 166 8.36 22.08 -20.02
CA THR A 166 8.29 23.26 -20.88
C THR A 166 8.97 24.52 -20.37
N ILE A 167 10.24 24.43 -19.93
CA ILE A 167 11.12 25.61 -20.06
C ILE A 167 11.32 25.92 -21.55
N SER A 168 11.33 24.91 -22.42
CA SER A 168 11.40 25.06 -23.88
C SER A 168 10.19 25.80 -24.46
N ASP A 169 8.96 25.47 -24.06
CA ASP A 169 7.78 26.15 -24.61
C ASP A 169 7.61 27.55 -24.03
N LEU A 170 8.06 27.80 -22.79
CA LEU A 170 8.12 29.16 -22.24
C LEU A 170 9.16 30.03 -22.99
N MET A 171 10.29 29.43 -23.40
CA MET A 171 11.30 30.08 -24.25
C MET A 171 10.75 30.38 -25.65
N LEU A 172 10.02 29.43 -26.25
CA LEU A 172 9.44 29.60 -27.58
C LEU A 172 8.34 30.68 -27.59
N VAL A 173 7.54 30.78 -26.53
CA VAL A 173 6.51 31.82 -26.37
C VAL A 173 7.14 33.20 -26.10
N LEU A 174 8.23 33.28 -25.33
CA LEU A 174 8.96 34.55 -25.15
C LEU A 174 9.66 35.02 -26.43
N LEU A 175 10.22 34.10 -27.22
CA LEU A 175 10.86 34.40 -28.50
C LEU A 175 9.84 34.77 -29.60
N ALA A 176 8.65 34.16 -29.59
CA ALA A 176 7.58 34.48 -30.54
C ALA A 176 6.86 35.80 -30.21
N SER A 177 6.90 36.27 -28.95
CA SER A 177 6.34 37.55 -28.51
C SER A 177 7.21 38.76 -28.84
N SER A 178 8.47 38.57 -29.24
CA SER A 178 9.43 39.66 -29.51
C SER A 178 9.64 39.88 -31.00
N ASN A 179 8.58 40.20 -31.76
CA ASN A 179 8.69 40.74 -33.13
C ASN A 179 8.81 42.28 -33.16
N SER A 180 9.17 42.89 -32.03
CA SER A 180 9.42 44.32 -31.90
C SER A 180 10.53 44.51 -30.87
N LEU A 181 11.53 45.30 -31.25
CA LEU A 181 12.81 45.62 -30.56
C LEU A 181 14.04 44.87 -31.08
N THR A 182 14.61 45.46 -32.13
CA THR A 182 16.06 45.48 -32.37
C THR A 182 16.81 45.91 -31.11
N THR A 183 17.91 45.20 -30.79
CA THR A 183 18.85 45.39 -29.67
C THR A 183 18.50 44.68 -28.35
N VAL A 184 18.71 43.37 -28.31
CA VAL A 184 18.96 42.64 -27.04
C VAL A 184 20.46 42.36 -26.97
N ASP A 185 21.10 42.94 -25.94
CA ASP A 185 22.53 42.86 -25.66
C ASP A 185 22.97 41.40 -25.45
N SER A 186 23.99 40.98 -26.22
CA SER A 186 24.60 39.64 -26.22
C SER A 186 25.06 39.15 -24.83
N THR A 187 25.18 40.07 -23.88
CA THR A 187 25.58 39.81 -22.49
C THR A 187 24.46 39.11 -21.70
N VAL A 188 23.19 39.49 -21.91
CA VAL A 188 22.04 38.92 -21.18
C VAL A 188 21.78 37.48 -21.62
N PHE A 189 21.94 37.19 -22.91
CA PHE A 189 21.78 35.85 -23.47
C PHE A 189 22.85 34.87 -22.95
N ARG A 190 24.10 35.34 -22.78
CA ARG A 190 25.22 34.55 -22.24
C ARG A 190 25.05 34.21 -20.76
N ILE A 191 24.51 35.15 -19.96
CA ILE A 191 24.23 34.91 -18.53
C ILE A 191 23.11 33.88 -18.37
N PHE A 192 22.06 33.95 -19.18
CA PHE A 192 20.96 32.99 -19.16
C PHE A 192 21.38 31.58 -19.61
N ALA A 193 22.20 31.47 -20.66
CA ALA A 193 22.73 30.18 -21.13
C ALA A 193 23.67 29.51 -20.11
N SER A 194 24.49 30.30 -19.40
CA SER A 194 25.36 29.83 -18.32
C SER A 194 24.58 29.31 -17.10
N ALA A 195 23.45 29.95 -16.78
CA ALA A 195 22.56 29.50 -15.70
C ALA A 195 21.85 28.17 -16.03
N LEU A 196 21.44 27.97 -17.28
CA LEU A 196 20.77 26.73 -17.71
C LEU A 196 21.70 25.50 -17.65
N ILE A 197 22.97 25.65 -18.05
CA ILE A 197 23.97 24.56 -18.04
C ILE A 197 24.34 24.16 -16.60
N LYS A 198 24.28 25.09 -15.64
CA LYS A 198 24.55 24.81 -14.23
C LYS A 198 23.39 24.13 -13.49
N LEU A 199 22.18 24.21 -14.02
CA LEU A 199 20.96 23.65 -13.41
C LEU A 199 20.63 22.22 -13.86
N SER A 200 21.27 21.70 -14.92
CA SER A 200 21.16 20.29 -15.32
C SER A 200 22.43 19.81 -16.05
N PRO A 201 23.29 18.99 -15.43
CA PRO A 201 24.54 18.52 -16.03
C PRO A 201 24.36 17.32 -16.98
N THR A 202 23.13 16.89 -17.28
CA THR A 202 22.89 15.70 -18.11
C THR A 202 21.86 16.01 -19.18
N LEU A 203 22.35 16.42 -20.35
CA LEU A 203 21.56 16.62 -21.55
C LEU A 203 21.83 15.40 -22.45
N MET A 204 20.97 14.38 -22.35
CA MET A 204 21.01 13.24 -23.26
C MET A 204 20.25 13.62 -24.54
N LEU A 205 20.96 13.72 -25.66
CA LEU A 205 20.38 13.87 -26.99
C LEU A 205 20.18 12.49 -27.60
N HIS A 206 18.97 12.23 -28.10
CA HIS A 206 18.63 11.01 -28.81
C HIS A 206 18.69 11.28 -30.32
N ALA A 207 19.78 10.85 -30.96
CA ALA A 207 19.86 10.70 -32.40
C ALA A 207 20.21 9.24 -32.69
N ASP A 208 19.28 8.55 -33.34
CA ASP A 208 19.48 7.30 -34.07
C ASP A 208 20.32 6.22 -33.36
N GLY A 209 19.79 5.69 -32.25
CA GLY A 209 20.07 4.31 -31.83
C GLY A 209 21.42 4.00 -31.16
N GLU A 210 22.28 4.97 -30.87
CA GLU A 210 23.47 4.76 -30.03
C GLU A 210 23.53 5.75 -28.85
N PHE A 211 23.81 5.21 -27.65
CA PHE A 211 23.98 6.00 -26.43
C PHE A 211 25.37 6.63 -26.38
N ILE A 212 25.45 7.95 -26.52
CA ILE A 212 26.70 8.71 -26.31
C ILE A 212 26.56 9.57 -25.06
N SER A 213 27.34 9.25 -24.02
CA SER A 213 27.48 10.13 -22.85
C SER A 213 28.57 11.16 -23.14
N VAL A 214 28.19 12.41 -23.42
CA VAL A 214 29.18 13.49 -23.58
C VAL A 214 29.44 14.11 -22.20
N SER A 215 30.62 13.83 -21.63
CA SER A 215 31.10 14.52 -20.44
C SER A 215 31.81 15.81 -20.83
N THR A 216 31.81 16.80 -19.93
CA THR A 216 32.35 18.16 -20.10
C THR A 216 33.83 18.24 -20.53
N ARG A 217 34.55 17.12 -20.62
CA ARG A 217 35.93 17.04 -21.12
C ARG A 217 36.05 17.03 -22.65
N GLU A 218 35.03 16.63 -23.40
CA GLU A 218 35.17 16.44 -24.86
C GLU A 218 35.00 17.72 -25.69
N TYR A 219 34.45 18.79 -25.12
CA TYR A 219 34.37 20.08 -25.82
C TYR A 219 35.69 20.87 -25.86
N ALA A 220 36.69 20.49 -25.05
CA ALA A 220 37.97 21.18 -25.02
C ALA A 220 38.90 20.78 -26.18
N SER A 221 38.71 19.61 -26.81
CA SER A 221 39.61 19.14 -27.89
C SER A 221 39.19 19.60 -29.29
N ILE A 222 37.93 20.00 -29.48
CA ILE A 222 37.39 20.42 -30.79
C ILE A 222 37.84 21.86 -31.17
N ASN A 223 38.21 22.69 -30.19
CA ASN A 223 38.63 24.07 -30.43
C ASN A 223 40.12 24.27 -30.74
N THR A 224 40.92 23.20 -30.79
CA THR A 224 42.38 23.29 -31.02
C THR A 224 42.86 22.84 -32.40
N SER A 225 41.98 22.42 -33.32
CA SER A 225 42.37 21.86 -34.63
C SER A 225 42.06 22.75 -35.85
N HIS A 226 41.66 24.02 -35.67
CA HIS A 226 41.52 24.98 -36.78
C HIS A 226 42.38 26.24 -36.55
N SER A 227 43.70 26.06 -36.51
CA SER A 227 44.67 27.18 -36.47
C SER A 227 46.07 26.74 -36.92
N VAL A 228 46.21 26.13 -38.11
CA VAL A 228 47.52 26.03 -38.79
C VAL A 228 47.34 26.07 -40.32
N ALA A 229 48.12 26.95 -40.97
CA ALA A 229 48.51 27.02 -42.39
C ALA A 229 47.52 27.55 -43.45
N LYS A 230 47.69 28.83 -43.80
CA LYS A 230 47.78 29.27 -45.21
C LYS A 230 49.20 29.77 -45.46
N VAL A 231 49.93 29.05 -46.31
CA VAL A 231 51.20 29.43 -46.94
C VAL A 231 50.92 29.47 -48.44
N SER A 232 50.92 30.66 -49.03
CA SER A 232 51.50 31.08 -50.32
C SER A 232 50.95 32.45 -50.70
#